data_AF-A0A1Q5LYE6-F1
#
_entry.id   AF-A0A1Q5LYE6-F1
#
_cell.length_a   1.000
_cell.length_b   1.000
_cell.length_c   1.000
_cell.angle_alpha   90.00
_cell.angle_beta   90.00
_cell.angle_gamma   90.00
#
_symmetry.space_group_name_H-M   'P 1'
#
loop_
_entity.id
_entity.type
_entity.pdbx_description
1 polymer ?
#
loop_
_entity_poly.entity_id
_entity_poly.type
_entity_poly.pdbx_seq_one_letter_code
_entity_poly.pdbx_strand_id
1 'polypeptide(L)'
;MRYPPAWPKERPQEKGIDVQLTLDFAVMATRGEYDVGIMVSTDTDLKPALEYVAELTTSRGRPRAEVAPWSVNGQHCRRLAISHRNLYCHWIGEDVYKRVQDKTDYTRST
;
A
#
# COMPACT_ATOMS: atom_id res chain seq x y z
N MET A 1 -6.82 8.75 10.51
CA MET A 1 -6.57 9.91 11.39
C MET A 1 -7.50 9.85 12.59
N ARG A 2 -7.00 9.94 13.83
CA ARG A 2 -7.85 10.07 15.03
C ARG A 2 -7.57 11.45 15.61
N TYR A 3 -8.56 12.33 15.61
CA TYR A 3 -8.40 13.66 16.19
C TYR A 3 -8.47 13.53 17.71
N PRO A 4 -7.46 14.01 18.46
CA PRO A 4 -7.59 14.10 19.90
C PRO A 4 -8.72 15.08 20.24
N PRO A 5 -9.43 14.87 21.37
CA PRO A 5 -10.48 15.77 21.83
C PRO A 5 -10.00 17.23 22.00
N ALA A 6 -8.69 17.41 22.20
CA ALA A 6 -8.04 18.69 22.42
C ALA A 6 -7.56 19.40 21.13
N TRP A 7 -7.97 18.96 19.92
CA TRP A 7 -7.67 19.70 18.69
C TRP A 7 -8.23 21.13 18.76
N PRO A 8 -7.45 22.19 18.41
CA PRO A 8 -6.13 22.18 17.75
C PRO A 8 -4.91 22.29 18.68
N LYS A 9 -5.08 22.20 20.00
CA LYS A 9 -3.96 22.31 20.96
C LYS A 9 -3.03 21.09 20.92
N GLU A 10 -3.55 19.91 20.64
CA GLU A 10 -2.77 18.69 20.44
C GLU A 10 -2.80 18.26 18.97
N ARG A 11 -1.63 17.99 18.39
CA ARG A 11 -1.55 17.57 16.98
C ARG A 11 -2.17 16.18 16.80
N PRO A 12 -2.91 15.92 15.71
CA PRO A 12 -3.43 14.60 15.39
C PRO A 12 -2.25 13.64 15.26
N GLN A 13 -2.33 12.52 15.98
CA GLN A 13 -1.32 11.49 15.91
C GLN A 13 -1.63 10.60 14.72
N GLU A 14 -0.72 10.56 13.76
CA GLU A 14 -0.79 9.66 12.62
C GLU A 14 -0.67 8.22 13.14
N LYS A 15 -1.64 7.38 12.80
CA LYS A 15 -1.57 5.96 13.14
C LYS A 15 -0.46 5.38 12.26
N GLY A 16 0.61 4.86 12.84
CA GLY A 16 1.79 4.32 12.12
C GLY A 16 1.55 3.07 11.27
N ILE A 17 0.37 2.96 10.64
CA ILE A 17 -0.04 1.88 9.75
C ILE A 17 0.86 1.89 8.51
N ASP A 18 1.19 3.07 7.95
CA ASP A 18 2.02 3.17 6.75
C ASP A 18 3.46 2.71 7.01
N VAL A 19 3.97 2.97 8.23
CA VAL A 19 5.27 2.46 8.69
C VAL A 19 5.24 0.95 8.85
N GLN A 20 4.19 0.40 9.48
CA GLN A 20 4.03 -1.05 9.63
C GLN A 20 3.95 -1.75 8.27
N LEU A 21 3.13 -1.24 7.35
CA LEU A 21 3.02 -1.78 5.98
C LEU A 21 4.36 -1.74 5.24
N THR A 22 5.09 -0.62 5.34
CA THR A 22 6.42 -0.46 4.73
C THR A 22 7.40 -1.49 5.28
N LEU A 23 7.44 -1.64 6.61
CA LEU A 23 8.35 -2.55 7.29
C LEU A 23 8.04 -4.01 6.97
N ASP A 24 6.77 -4.41 7.07
CA ASP A 24 6.34 -5.78 6.79
C ASP A 24 6.68 -6.17 5.35
N PHE A 25 6.37 -5.29 4.38
CA PHE A 25 6.70 -5.53 2.98
C PHE A 25 8.21 -5.77 2.77
N ALA A 26 9.06 -4.91 3.32
CA ALA A 26 10.52 -5.03 3.19
C ALA A 26 11.10 -6.24 3.94
N VAL A 27 10.64 -6.51 5.17
CA VAL A 27 11.14 -7.61 6.01
C VAL A 27 10.74 -8.96 5.40
N MET A 28 9.48 -9.12 5.03
CA MET A 28 8.98 -10.33 4.36
C MET A 28 9.71 -10.59 3.05
N ALA A 29 10.00 -9.54 2.25
CA ALA A 29 10.80 -9.67 1.04
C ALA A 29 12.21 -10.20 1.31
N THR A 30 12.85 -9.66 2.35
CA THR A 30 14.21 -10.04 2.75
C THR A 30 14.29 -11.50 3.19
N ARG A 31 13.25 -11.95 3.90
CA ARG A 31 13.10 -13.33 4.39
C ARG A 31 12.60 -14.30 3.31
N GLY A 32 12.19 -13.80 2.14
CA GLY A 32 11.65 -14.64 1.07
C GLY A 32 10.27 -15.22 1.40
N GLU A 33 9.47 -14.52 2.21
CA GLU A 33 8.11 -14.93 2.59
C GLU A 33 7.09 -14.75 1.45
N TYR A 34 7.48 -14.06 0.38
CA TYR A 34 6.74 -13.98 -0.87
C TYR A 34 7.69 -13.91 -2.07
N ASP A 35 7.23 -14.39 -3.23
CA ASP A 35 7.93 -14.18 -4.52
C ASP A 35 7.46 -12.90 -5.23
N VAL A 36 6.19 -12.52 -5.02
CA VAL A 36 5.58 -11.29 -5.56
C VAL A 36 4.78 -10.60 -4.45
N GLY A 37 5.14 -9.36 -4.16
CA GLY A 37 4.42 -8.50 -3.22
C GLY A 37 3.62 -7.44 -3.98
N ILE A 38 2.32 -7.36 -3.72
CA ILE A 38 1.41 -6.39 -4.38
C ILE A 38 1.02 -5.32 -3.36
N MET A 39 1.47 -4.08 -3.60
CA MET A 39 1.12 -2.93 -2.77
C MET A 39 -0.20 -2.30 -3.23
N VAL A 40 -1.27 -2.53 -2.46
CA VAL A 40 -2.60 -1.99 -2.75
C VAL A 40 -2.75 -0.61 -2.10
N SER A 41 -2.20 0.43 -2.74
CA SER A 41 -2.27 1.80 -2.21
C SER A 41 -1.99 2.84 -3.30
N THR A 42 -2.38 4.09 -3.02
CA THR A 42 -1.97 5.29 -3.76
C THR A 42 -1.07 6.21 -2.92
N ASP A 43 -0.70 5.79 -1.71
CA ASP A 43 0.09 6.57 -0.77
C ASP A 43 1.58 6.59 -1.15
N THR A 44 2.11 7.80 -1.37
CA THR A 44 3.50 7.99 -1.79
C THR A 44 4.52 7.64 -0.72
N ASP A 45 4.12 7.60 0.55
CA ASP A 45 5.03 7.30 1.66
C ASP A 45 5.42 5.82 1.69
N LEU A 46 4.73 4.97 0.94
CA LEU A 46 5.05 3.53 0.77
C LEU A 46 6.09 3.26 -0.33
N LYS A 47 6.50 4.28 -1.10
CA LYS A 47 7.51 4.13 -2.17
C LYS A 47 8.85 3.58 -1.67
N PRO A 48 9.41 3.98 -0.52
CA PRO A 48 10.68 3.44 -0.05
C PRO A 48 10.69 1.91 0.10
N ALA A 49 9.57 1.30 0.51
CA ALA A 49 9.46 -0.16 0.55
C ALA A 49 9.50 -0.78 -0.86
N LEU A 50 8.84 -0.17 -1.84
CA LEU A 50 8.88 -0.62 -3.24
C LEU A 50 10.29 -0.50 -3.83
N GLU A 51 11.00 0.59 -3.53
CA GLU A 51 12.38 0.81 -3.95
C GLU A 51 13.31 -0.26 -3.36
N TYR A 52 13.22 -0.49 -2.05
CA TYR A 52 14.00 -1.54 -1.38
C TYR A 52 13.79 -2.92 -1.99
N VAL A 53 12.54 -3.31 -2.24
CA VAL A 53 12.24 -4.62 -2.84
C VAL A 53 12.71 -4.69 -4.29
N ALA A 54 12.63 -3.60 -5.06
CA ALA A 54 13.15 -3.54 -6.43
C ALA A 54 14.68 -3.68 -6.48
N GLU A 55 15.40 -3.14 -5.49
CA GLU A 55 16.84 -3.36 -5.32
C GLU A 55 17.16 -4.82 -4.97
N LEU A 56 16.37 -5.45 -4.08
CA LEU A 56 16.47 -6.89 -3.81
C LEU A 56 16.22 -7.71 -5.08
N THR A 57 15.22 -7.37 -5.89
CA THR A 57 14.98 -8.04 -7.17
C THR A 57 16.21 -7.93 -8.09
N THR A 58 16.82 -6.76 -8.13
CA THR A 58 17.96 -6.49 -9.02
C THR A 58 19.21 -7.26 -8.58
N SER A 59 19.44 -7.37 -7.27
CA SER A 59 20.60 -8.06 -6.70
C SER A 59 20.44 -9.58 -6.60
N ARG A 60 19.23 -10.08 -6.33
CA ARG A 60 18.96 -11.51 -6.06
C ARG A 60 18.07 -12.19 -7.11
N GLY A 61 17.52 -11.45 -8.06
CA GLY A 61 16.51 -11.92 -9.02
C GLY A 61 15.08 -11.98 -8.45
N ARG A 62 14.90 -11.85 -7.12
CA ARG A 62 13.62 -11.94 -6.40
C ARG A 62 13.67 -11.23 -5.04
N PRO A 63 12.53 -10.87 -4.43
CA PRO A 63 11.16 -10.98 -4.95
C PRO A 63 10.78 -9.79 -5.82
N ARG A 64 9.63 -9.85 -6.52
CA ARG A 64 9.12 -8.74 -7.34
C ARG A 64 8.14 -7.88 -6.55
N ALA A 65 8.23 -6.56 -6.75
CA ALA A 65 7.24 -5.61 -6.27
C ALA A 65 6.26 -5.24 -7.40
N GLU A 66 4.98 -5.19 -7.08
CA GLU A 66 3.89 -4.76 -7.95
C GLU A 66 2.97 -3.80 -7.19
N VAL A 67 2.15 -3.05 -7.93
CA VAL A 67 1.26 -2.03 -7.34
C VAL A 67 -0.17 -2.24 -7.79
N ALA A 68 -1.12 -1.91 -6.93
CA ALA A 68 -2.53 -2.01 -7.24
C ALA A 68 -3.32 -0.78 -6.77
N PRO A 69 -3.29 0.32 -7.54
CA PRO A 69 -4.05 1.53 -7.22
C PRO A 69 -5.53 1.38 -7.57
N TRP A 70 -6.38 2.09 -6.82
CA TRP A 70 -7.78 2.33 -7.18
C TRP A 70 -7.87 3.19 -8.44
N SER A 71 -8.80 2.88 -9.35
CA SER A 71 -9.10 3.71 -10.53
C SER A 71 -10.56 3.58 -10.93
N VAL A 72 -11.23 4.72 -11.12
CA VAL A 72 -12.62 4.78 -11.59
C VAL A 72 -12.76 5.83 -12.69
N ASN A 73 -13.71 5.60 -13.58
CA ASN A 73 -14.02 6.54 -14.65
C ASN A 73 -14.37 7.92 -14.07
N GLY A 74 -13.66 8.96 -14.52
CA GLY A 74 -13.87 10.34 -14.07
C GLY A 74 -13.01 10.79 -12.88
N GLN A 75 -12.19 9.91 -12.28
CA GLN A 75 -11.25 10.28 -11.23
C GLN A 75 -9.80 10.03 -11.67
N HIS A 76 -8.97 11.07 -11.62
CA HIS A 76 -7.54 10.94 -11.97
C HIS A 76 -6.79 10.24 -10.84
N CYS A 77 -6.63 8.92 -10.94
CA CYS A 77 -5.84 8.13 -9.99
C CYS A 77 -4.39 7.98 -10.45
N ARG A 78 -3.45 8.18 -9.52
CA ARG A 78 -2.01 7.99 -9.78
C ARG A 78 -1.57 6.66 -9.20
N ARG A 79 -0.89 5.85 -10.01
CA ARG A 79 -0.21 4.65 -9.53
C ARG A 79 1.04 5.03 -8.75
N LEU A 80 1.43 4.18 -7.80
CA LEU A 80 2.76 4.26 -7.22
C LEU A 80 3.80 3.86 -8.27
N ALA A 81 4.79 4.73 -8.43
CA ALA A 81 5.90 4.55 -9.35
C ALA A 81 7.19 4.92 -8.64
N ILE A 82 8.25 4.16 -8.94
CA ILE A 82 9.61 4.37 -8.47
C ILE A 82 10.50 4.72 -9.65
N SER A 83 11.60 5.42 -9.40
CA SER A 83 12.45 6.04 -10.44
C SER A 83 13.20 5.04 -11.31
N HIS A 84 13.63 3.92 -10.72
CA HIS A 84 14.61 3.01 -11.33
C HIS A 84 14.00 1.72 -11.89
N ARG A 85 12.67 1.53 -11.80
CA ARG A 85 12.01 0.33 -12.33
C ARG A 85 10.54 0.58 -12.65
N ASN A 86 10.08 0.04 -13.79
CA ASN A 86 8.65 0.00 -14.09
C ASN A 86 8.00 -1.18 -13.34
N LEU A 87 7.13 -0.86 -12.38
CA LEU A 87 6.38 -1.85 -11.61
C LEU A 87 5.14 -2.30 -12.39
N TYR A 88 4.82 -3.59 -12.32
CA TYR A 88 3.55 -4.10 -12.84
C TYR A 88 2.39 -3.47 -12.03
N CYS A 89 1.33 -3.08 -12.72
CA CYS A 89 0.23 -2.30 -12.15
C CYS A 89 -1.10 -3.00 -12.38
N HIS A 90 -1.76 -3.37 -11.29
CA HIS A 90 -3.13 -3.90 -11.27
C HIS A 90 -4.10 -2.76 -11.03
N TRP A 91 -4.87 -2.35 -12.04
CA TRP A 91 -5.89 -1.34 -11.81
C TRP A 91 -7.10 -1.96 -11.10
N ILE A 92 -7.40 -1.48 -9.90
CA ILE A 92 -8.59 -1.92 -9.15
C ILE A 92 -9.73 -0.97 -9.44
N GLY A 93 -10.74 -1.47 -10.17
CA GLY A 93 -11.97 -0.76 -10.47
C GLY A 93 -13.10 -1.06 -9.49
N GLU A 94 -14.19 -0.32 -9.65
CA GLU A 94 -15.43 -0.50 -8.86
C GLU A 94 -16.02 -1.90 -8.98
N ASP A 95 -15.94 -2.51 -10.15
CA ASP A 95 -16.40 -3.87 -10.39
C ASP A 95 -15.60 -4.89 -9.56
N VAL A 96 -14.28 -4.73 -9.47
CA VAL A 96 -13.39 -5.59 -8.67
C VAL A 96 -13.71 -5.42 -7.20
N TYR A 97 -13.79 -4.18 -6.72
CA TYR A 97 -14.10 -3.89 -5.32
C TYR A 97 -15.46 -4.47 -4.91
N LYS A 98 -16.52 -4.24 -5.70
CA LYS A 98 -17.86 -4.76 -5.40
C LYS A 98 -17.92 -6.28 -5.30
N ARG A 99 -17.04 -7.01 -5.99
CA ARG A 99 -16.96 -8.47 -5.90
C ARG A 99 -16.34 -8.97 -4.59
N VAL A 100 -15.44 -8.20 -3.98
CA VAL A 100 -14.65 -8.61 -2.81
C VAL A 100 -14.93 -7.78 -1.55
N GLN A 101 -15.83 -6.80 -1.66
CA GLN A 101 -16.18 -5.91 -0.55
C GLN A 101 -16.71 -6.72 0.62
N ASP A 102 -16.09 -6.53 1.78
CA ASP A 102 -16.66 -6.94 3.05
C ASP A 102 -17.80 -5.98 3.44
N LYS A 103 -19.00 -6.54 3.65
CA LYS A 103 -20.20 -5.80 4.05
C LYS A 103 -20.36 -5.72 5.57
N THR A 104 -19.41 -6.25 6.32
CA THR A 104 -19.41 -6.22 7.79
C THR A 104 -19.32 -4.78 8.29
N ASP A 105 -20.31 -4.37 9.08
CA ASP A 105 -20.30 -3.07 9.74
C ASP A 105 -19.49 -3.16 11.04
N TYR A 106 -18.20 -2.82 10.96
CA TYR A 106 -17.28 -2.81 12.10
C TYR A 106 -17.57 -1.74 13.16
N THR A 107 -18.58 -0.88 12.93
CA THR A 107 -19.02 0.11 13.92
C THR A 107 -20.08 -0.44 14.86
N ARG A 108 -20.68 -1.59 14.53
CA ARG A 108 -21.61 -2.32 15.40
C ARG A 108 -20.82 -3.35 16.19
N SER A 109 -20.38 -2.96 17.38
CA SER A 109 -19.93 -3.91 18.41
C SER A 109 -21.09 -4.88 18.73
N THR A 110 -20.78 -6.17 18.70
CA THR A 110 -21.64 -7.26 19.20
C THR A 110 -21.78 -7.19 20.71
#